data_AF-A0A1H4MED0-F1
#
_entry.id   AF-A0A1H4MED0-F1
#
_cell.length_a   1.000
_cell.length_b   1.000
_cell.length_c   1.000
_cell.angle_alpha   90.00
_cell.angle_beta   90.00
_cell.angle_gamma   90.00
#
_symmetry.space_group_name_H-M   'P 1'
#
loop_
_entity.id
_entity.type
_entity.pdbx_description
1 polymer ?
#
loop_
_entity_poly.entity_id
_entity_poly.type
_entity_poly.pdbx_seq_one_letter_code
_entity_poly.pdbx_strand_id
1 'polypeptide(L)'
;MTIQTYPRTFHVLTSGLTVTLGEWDANVLYRGQTFTVTEEQYEFTKDKRGASWLDLTEEEQVARWGHQKFSTGPAPDGMEVGFDDSTVLYRRRENAVFAARKLTDPVERAEAFKAIERKYGRPQSTQRSVAY
;
A
#
# COMPACT_ATOMS: atom_id res chain seq x y z
N MET A 1 4.92 32.09 3.78
CA MET A 1 5.70 31.18 2.91
C MET A 1 6.29 30.10 3.78
N THR A 2 5.73 28.89 3.75
CA THR A 2 6.32 27.74 4.43
C THR A 2 7.53 27.31 3.60
N ILE A 3 8.73 27.36 4.18
CA ILE A 3 9.95 26.92 3.49
C ILE A 3 9.81 25.41 3.29
N GLN A 4 9.65 24.96 2.05
CA GLN A 4 9.60 23.54 1.71
C GLN A 4 11.04 23.01 1.65
N THR A 5 11.41 22.16 2.60
CA THR A 5 12.73 21.50 2.60
C THR A 5 12.66 20.22 1.78
N TYR A 6 13.51 20.11 0.76
CA TYR A 6 13.66 18.92 -0.07
C TYR A 6 14.95 18.15 0.30
N PRO A 7 14.96 16.81 0.16
CA PRO A 7 13.84 15.96 -0.28
C PRO A 7 12.74 15.79 0.77
N ARG A 8 11.49 15.63 0.33
CA ARG A 8 10.32 15.39 1.21
C ARG A 8 9.94 13.92 1.19
N THR A 9 9.70 13.35 2.35
CA THR A 9 9.27 11.95 2.49
C THR A 9 7.80 11.87 2.87
N PHE A 10 7.10 10.93 2.26
CA PHE A 10 5.70 10.62 2.50
C PHE A 10 5.52 9.12 2.65
N HIS A 11 4.50 8.72 3.39
CA HIS A 11 4.06 7.33 3.45
C HIS A 11 2.60 7.20 3.07
N VAL A 12 2.29 6.07 2.47
CA VAL A 12 0.96 5.77 1.94
C VAL A 12 0.12 5.10 3.02
N LEU A 13 -1.08 5.61 3.22
CA LEU A 13 -2.04 5.11 4.20
C LEU A 13 -3.05 4.15 3.58
N THR A 14 -3.27 4.22 2.26
CA THR A 14 -4.19 3.33 1.55
C THR A 14 -3.58 2.83 0.25
N SER A 15 -3.69 1.54 -0.02
CA SER A 15 -3.25 0.94 -1.28
C SER A 15 -4.02 1.45 -2.50
N GLY A 16 -3.36 1.39 -3.66
CA GLY A 16 -3.92 1.86 -4.92
C GLY A 16 -3.77 3.37 -5.13
N LEU A 17 -2.79 4.00 -4.46
CA LEU A 17 -2.41 5.38 -4.75
C LEU A 17 -1.50 5.39 -5.98
N THR A 18 -2.01 5.81 -7.12
CA THR A 18 -1.18 6.03 -8.31
C THR A 18 -0.53 7.41 -8.22
N VAL A 19 0.79 7.44 -8.19
CA VAL A 19 1.57 8.68 -8.20
C VAL A 19 2.30 8.83 -9.54
N THR A 20 2.34 10.06 -10.02
CA THR A 20 3.12 10.46 -11.19
C THR A 20 4.11 11.51 -10.73
N LEU A 21 5.38 11.12 -10.62
CA LEU A 21 6.47 11.99 -10.14
C LEU A 21 7.41 12.41 -11.28
N GLY A 22 7.02 12.12 -12.52
CA GLY A 22 7.73 12.47 -13.75
C GLY A 22 6.83 12.20 -14.96
N GLU A 23 7.25 12.63 -16.14
CA GLU A 23 6.40 12.66 -17.34
C GLU A 23 5.86 11.27 -17.77
N TRP A 24 6.60 10.20 -17.50
CA TRP A 24 6.27 8.83 -17.93
C TRP A 24 6.22 7.79 -16.81
N ASP A 25 6.44 8.19 -15.55
CA ASP A 25 6.53 7.28 -14.42
C ASP A 25 5.26 7.32 -13.57
N ALA A 26 4.31 6.44 -13.88
CA ALA A 26 3.16 6.16 -13.03
C ALA A 26 3.46 4.94 -12.14
N ASN A 27 3.52 5.15 -10.83
CA ASN A 27 3.75 4.08 -9.85
C ASN A 27 2.51 3.90 -8.99
N VAL A 28 2.03 2.65 -8.88
CA VAL A 28 0.98 2.30 -7.92
C VAL A 28 1.65 1.98 -6.59
N LEU A 29 1.35 2.79 -5.59
CA LEU A 29 1.84 2.62 -4.23
C LEU A 29 0.82 1.89 -3.37
N TYR A 30 1.36 1.13 -2.43
CA TYR A 30 0.61 0.36 -1.45
C TYR A 30 0.73 1.01 -0.07
N ARG A 31 -0.30 0.82 0.78
CA ARG A 31 -0.24 1.20 2.21
C ARG A 31 1.08 0.76 2.82
N GLY A 32 1.68 1.56 3.70
CA GLY A 32 2.95 1.25 4.37
C GLY A 32 4.19 1.51 3.52
N GLN A 33 4.07 1.78 2.21
CA GLN A 33 5.21 2.21 1.43
C GLN A 33 5.54 3.67 1.73
N THR A 34 6.83 3.96 1.71
CA THR A 34 7.39 5.30 1.82
C THR A 34 7.93 5.70 0.46
N PHE A 35 7.70 6.94 0.04
CA PHE A 35 8.29 7.52 -1.16
C PHE A 35 8.87 8.89 -0.85
N THR A 36 9.93 9.23 -1.57
CA THR A 36 10.66 10.49 -1.40
C THR A 36 10.54 11.29 -2.67
N VAL A 37 10.24 12.57 -2.53
CA VAL A 37 10.00 13.53 -3.61
C VAL A 37 11.11 14.56 -3.59
N THR A 38 11.84 14.69 -4.69
CA THR A 38 12.81 15.78 -4.92
C THR A 38 12.08 17.07 -5.29
N GLU A 39 12.79 18.20 -5.27
CA GLU A 39 12.21 19.49 -5.70
C GLU A 39 11.70 19.44 -7.15
N GLU A 40 12.50 18.85 -8.06
CA GLU A 40 12.12 18.68 -9.46
C GLU A 40 10.84 17.82 -9.61
N GLN A 41 10.75 16.70 -8.89
CA GLN A 41 9.56 15.84 -8.92
C GLN A 41 8.33 16.55 -8.36
N TYR A 42 8.51 17.42 -7.36
CA TYR A 42 7.43 18.21 -6.81
C TYR A 42 6.87 19.21 -7.84
N GLU A 43 7.72 19.85 -8.64
CA GLU A 43 7.25 20.75 -9.71
C GLU A 43 6.33 20.04 -10.71
N PHE A 44 6.61 18.77 -11.05
CA PHE A 44 5.73 17.97 -11.92
C PHE A 44 4.34 17.69 -11.31
N THR A 45 4.20 17.77 -9.99
CA THR A 45 2.92 17.53 -9.33
C THR A 45 2.01 18.75 -9.29
N LYS A 46 2.50 19.93 -9.69
CA LYS A 46 1.72 21.17 -9.66
C LYS A 46 0.70 21.21 -10.80
N ASP A 47 -0.49 21.72 -10.48
CA ASP A 47 -1.51 22.01 -11.48
C ASP A 47 -1.26 23.34 -12.21
N LYS A 48 -2.17 23.70 -13.13
CA LYS A 48 -2.10 24.98 -13.87
C LYS A 48 -2.14 26.23 -12.98
N ARG A 49 -2.52 26.09 -11.71
CA ARG A 49 -2.58 27.17 -10.71
C ARG A 49 -1.36 27.15 -9.77
N GLY A 50 -0.43 26.23 -9.99
CA GLY A 50 0.77 26.06 -9.17
C GLY A 50 0.54 25.26 -7.89
N ALA A 51 -0.65 24.67 -7.68
CA ALA A 51 -0.96 23.90 -6.48
C ALA A 51 -0.58 22.43 -6.66
N SER A 52 0.15 21.85 -5.70
CA SER A 52 0.48 20.42 -5.71
C SER A 52 -0.53 19.63 -4.88
N TRP A 53 -0.89 18.44 -5.37
CA TRP A 53 -1.67 17.49 -4.58
C TRP A 53 -0.92 16.95 -3.35
N LEU A 54 0.41 17.09 -3.29
CA LEU A 54 1.25 16.69 -2.15
C LEU A 54 1.15 17.66 -0.95
N ASP A 55 0.55 18.83 -1.16
CA ASP A 55 0.35 19.85 -0.13
C ASP A 55 -1.05 19.80 0.50
N LEU A 56 -1.90 18.86 0.07
CA LEU A 56 -3.24 18.71 0.63
C LEU A 56 -3.20 18.30 2.11
N THR A 57 -3.96 19.00 2.95
CA THR A 57 -4.18 18.60 4.34
C THR A 57 -4.97 17.30 4.43
N GLU A 58 -5.04 16.71 5.61
CA GLU A 58 -5.88 15.53 5.85
C GLU A 58 -7.34 15.80 5.46
N GLU A 59 -7.89 16.94 5.87
CA GLU A 59 -9.27 17.32 5.60
C GLU A 59 -9.52 17.50 4.09
N GLU A 60 -8.57 18.08 3.37
CA GLU A 60 -8.66 18.26 1.93
C GLU A 60 -8.57 16.93 1.17
N GLN A 61 -7.71 16.01 1.64
CA GLN A 61 -7.65 14.65 1.09
C GLN A 61 -8.96 13.90 1.32
N VAL A 62 -9.53 13.98 2.53
CA VAL A 62 -10.82 13.35 2.86
C VAL A 62 -11.95 13.95 2.03
N ALA A 63 -12.00 15.28 1.89
CA ALA A 63 -13.00 15.94 1.05
C ALA A 63 -12.90 15.51 -0.43
N ARG A 64 -11.68 15.26 -0.92
CA ARG A 64 -11.44 14.89 -2.32
C ARG A 64 -11.62 13.40 -2.61
N TRP A 65 -11.23 12.52 -1.70
CA TRP A 65 -11.14 11.07 -1.94
C TRP A 65 -11.99 10.22 -1.00
N GLY A 66 -12.65 10.82 -0.01
CA GLY A 66 -13.41 10.12 1.04
C GLY A 66 -12.55 9.65 2.21
N HIS A 67 -11.22 9.68 2.08
CA HIS A 67 -10.25 9.27 3.11
C HIS A 67 -8.86 9.81 2.83
N GLN A 68 -8.00 9.84 3.84
CA GLN A 68 -6.59 10.22 3.70
C GLN A 68 -5.80 9.13 2.95
N LYS A 69 -5.07 9.52 1.90
CA LYS A 69 -4.28 8.59 1.08
C LYS A 69 -2.83 8.49 1.51
N PHE A 70 -2.25 9.59 2.00
CA PHE A 70 -0.86 9.64 2.42
C PHE A 70 -0.65 10.67 3.55
N SER A 71 0.46 10.53 4.27
CA SER A 71 0.91 11.49 5.27
C SER A 71 2.40 11.77 5.09
N THR A 72 2.87 12.89 5.62
CA THR A 72 4.29 13.26 5.64
C THR A 72 5.08 12.36 6.60
N GLY A 73 6.38 12.21 6.31
CA GLY A 73 7.31 11.38 7.07
C GLY A 73 7.31 9.91 6.64
N PRO A 74 8.22 9.11 7.22
CA PRO A 74 8.31 7.68 6.96
C PRO A 74 7.08 6.93 7.48
N ALA A 75 6.82 5.75 6.93
CA ALA A 75 5.77 4.87 7.45
C ALA A 75 6.09 4.48 8.90
N PRO A 76 5.10 4.51 9.81
CA PRO A 76 5.32 4.11 11.20
C PRO A 76 5.64 2.62 11.32
N ASP A 77 6.38 2.26 12.37
CA ASP A 77 6.75 0.89 12.66
C ASP A 77 5.51 -0.02 12.78
N GLY A 78 5.56 -1.18 12.13
CA GLY A 78 4.47 -2.15 12.11
C GLY A 78 3.41 -1.92 11.02
N MET A 79 3.52 -0.87 10.21
CA MET A 79 2.64 -0.69 9.04
C MET A 79 3.04 -1.66 7.90
N GLU A 80 2.38 -2.82 7.84
CA GLU A 80 2.66 -3.81 6.80
C GLU A 80 2.26 -3.32 5.40
N VAL A 81 3.18 -3.50 4.44
CA VAL A 81 2.95 -3.06 3.06
C VAL A 81 1.77 -3.77 2.40
N GLY A 82 0.80 -3.02 1.88
CA GLY A 82 -0.32 -3.56 1.09
C GLY A 82 -1.27 -4.48 1.86
N PHE A 83 -1.30 -4.39 3.19
CA PHE A 83 -2.13 -5.27 4.03
C PHE A 83 -3.63 -4.96 3.97
N ASP A 84 -4.00 -3.84 3.35
CA ASP A 84 -5.37 -3.45 3.01
C ASP A 84 -5.78 -3.89 1.59
N ASP A 85 -4.86 -4.45 0.80
CA ASP A 85 -5.14 -4.93 -0.56
C ASP A 85 -5.31 -6.46 -0.61
N SER A 86 -6.49 -6.90 -1.02
CA SER A 86 -6.84 -8.33 -1.09
C SER A 86 -5.96 -9.14 -2.05
N THR A 87 -5.46 -8.55 -3.14
CA THR A 87 -4.57 -9.21 -4.10
C THR A 87 -3.19 -9.42 -3.49
N VAL A 88 -2.68 -8.42 -2.77
CA VAL A 88 -1.41 -8.52 -2.04
C VAL A 88 -1.52 -9.58 -0.95
N LEU A 89 -2.59 -9.57 -0.15
CA LEU A 89 -2.85 -10.58 0.88
C LEU A 89 -2.93 -11.98 0.29
N TYR A 90 -3.63 -12.16 -0.84
CA TYR A 90 -3.72 -13.43 -1.54
C TYR A 90 -2.33 -13.96 -1.95
N ARG A 91 -1.52 -13.12 -2.62
CA ARG A 91 -0.16 -13.52 -3.05
C ARG A 91 0.74 -13.87 -1.86
N ARG A 92 0.68 -13.08 -0.79
CA ARG A 92 1.44 -13.36 0.45
C ARG A 92 1.03 -14.69 1.08
N ARG A 93 -0.28 -14.95 1.14
CA ARG A 93 -0.82 -16.21 1.63
C ARG A 93 -0.35 -17.39 0.79
N GLU A 94 -0.44 -17.30 -0.54
CA GLU A 94 0.01 -18.37 -1.44
C GLU A 94 1.51 -18.66 -1.29
N ASN A 95 2.35 -17.61 -1.18
CA ASN A 95 3.79 -17.77 -0.93
C ASN A 95 4.06 -18.44 0.43
N ALA A 96 3.31 -18.08 1.47
CA ALA A 96 3.43 -18.68 2.79
C ALA A 96 2.98 -20.16 2.79
N VAL A 97 1.89 -20.48 2.09
CA VAL A 97 1.43 -21.87 1.88
C VAL A 97 2.49 -22.68 1.14
N PHE A 98 3.08 -22.11 0.08
CA PHE A 98 4.14 -22.77 -0.67
C PHE A 98 5.39 -23.02 0.19
N ALA A 99 5.79 -22.06 1.03
CA ALA A 99 6.87 -22.24 1.99
C ALA A 99 6.55 -23.31 3.04
N ALA A 100 5.35 -23.29 3.61
CA ALA A 100 4.90 -24.29 4.59
C ALA A 100 4.89 -25.70 3.99
N ARG A 101 4.48 -25.87 2.73
CA ARG A 101 4.50 -27.18 2.04
C ARG A 101 5.90 -27.78 1.91
N LYS A 102 6.96 -26.96 1.94
CA LYS A 102 8.35 -27.41 1.88
C LYS A 102 8.90 -27.88 3.23
N LEU A 103 8.18 -27.64 4.33
CA LEU A 103 8.61 -28.09 5.65
C LEU A 103 8.53 -29.61 5.75
N THR A 104 9.65 -30.24 6.12
CA THR A 104 9.74 -31.70 6.21
C THR A 104 9.00 -32.24 7.43
N ASP A 105 9.15 -31.58 8.58
CA ASP A 105 8.49 -31.99 9.83
C ASP A 105 6.96 -31.77 9.74
N PRO A 106 6.14 -32.81 9.95
CA PRO A 106 4.68 -32.67 9.97
C PRO A 106 4.14 -31.74 11.07
N VAL A 107 4.80 -31.65 12.24
CA VAL A 107 4.37 -30.80 13.36
C VAL A 107 4.59 -29.33 13.01
N GLU A 108 5.81 -28.97 12.60
CA GLU A 108 6.14 -27.60 12.17
C GLU A 108 5.26 -27.15 11.00
N ARG A 109 4.98 -28.06 10.07
CA ARG A 109 4.08 -27.81 8.94
C ARG A 109 2.66 -27.50 9.40
N ALA A 110 2.12 -28.27 10.34
CA ALA A 110 0.79 -28.04 10.89
C ALA A 110 0.70 -26.69 11.63
N GLU A 111 1.75 -26.33 12.39
CA GLU A 111 1.84 -25.03 13.06
C GLU A 111 1.92 -23.86 12.08
N ALA A 112 2.72 -24.01 11.01
CA ALA A 112 2.82 -23.01 9.95
C ALA A 112 1.46 -22.77 9.27
N PHE A 113 0.70 -23.82 8.99
CA PHE A 113 -0.65 -23.66 8.43
C PHE A 113 -1.62 -22.95 9.38
N LYS A 114 -1.58 -23.25 10.69
CA LYS A 114 -2.37 -22.53 11.70
C LYS A 114 -1.99 -21.05 11.77
N ALA A 115 -0.70 -20.73 11.68
CA ALA A 115 -0.22 -19.35 11.67
C ALA A 115 -0.70 -18.59 10.41
N ILE A 116 -0.67 -19.24 9.24
CA ILE A 116 -1.17 -18.67 7.97
C ILE A 116 -2.67 -18.38 8.07
N GLU A 117 -3.48 -19.30 8.59
CA GLU A 117 -4.92 -19.08 8.78
C GLU A 117 -5.18 -17.91 9.75
N ARG A 118 -4.42 -17.81 10.84
CA ARG A 118 -4.56 -16.72 11.81
C ARG A 118 -4.19 -15.35 11.23
N LYS A 119 -3.18 -15.30 10.36
CA LYS A 119 -2.68 -14.05 9.77
C LYS A 119 -3.50 -13.58 8.56
N TYR A 120 -3.90 -14.49 7.66
CA TYR A 120 -4.52 -14.13 6.38
C TYR A 120 -5.99 -14.54 6.28
N GLY A 121 -6.53 -15.26 7.26
CA GLY A 121 -7.87 -15.81 7.21
C GLY A 121 -8.00 -17.09 6.37
N ARG A 122 -9.24 -17.57 6.26
CA ARG A 122 -9.59 -18.77 5.50
C ARG A 122 -9.55 -18.50 3.99
N PRO A 123 -9.21 -19.50 3.15
CA PRO A 123 -9.31 -19.34 1.71
C PRO A 123 -10.74 -18.95 1.32
N GLN A 124 -10.89 -17.91 0.50
CA GLN A 124 -12.18 -17.66 -0.14
C GLN A 124 -12.48 -18.82 -1.10
N SER A 125 -13.63 -19.45 -0.90
CA SER A 125 -14.14 -20.46 -1.84
C SER A 125 -14.44 -19.77 -3.17
N THR A 126 -13.82 -20.23 -4.25
CA THR A 126 -14.06 -19.74 -5.62
C THR A 126 -15.27 -20.38 -6.29
N GLN A 127 -16.00 -21.27 -5.62
CA GLN A 127 -17.25 -21.82 -6.15
C GLN A 127 -18.35 -20.75 -6.12
N ARG A 128 -18.68 -20.21 -7.30
CA ARG A 128 -19.95 -19.54 -7.55
C ARG A 128 -20.85 -20.50 -8.33
N SER A 129 -21.86 -21.05 -7.66
CA SER A 129 -22.95 -21.74 -8.34
C SER A 129 -23.76 -20.70 -9.13
N VAL A 130 -23.74 -20.79 -10.46
CA VAL A 130 -24.67 -20.04 -11.30
C VAL A 130 -25.99 -20.83 -11.27
N ALA A 131 -27.01 -20.28 -10.63
CA ALA A 131 -28.36 -20.81 -10.73
C ALA A 131 -28.89 -20.48 -12.15
N TYR A 132 -29.35 -21.51 -12.87
CA TYR A 132 -29.99 -21.40 -14.18
C TYR A 132 -31.51 -21.26 -14.02
#